data_AF-A0AAY5F1T8-F1
#
_entry.id   AF-A0AAY5F1T8-F1
#
_cell.length_a   1.000
_cell.length_b   1.000
_cell.length_c   1.000
_cell.angle_alpha   90.00
_cell.angle_beta   90.00
_cell.angle_gamma   90.00
#
_symmetry.space_group_name_H-M   'P 1'
#
loop_
_entity.id
_entity.type
_entity.pdbx_description
1 polymer ?
#
loop_
_entity_poly.entity_id
_entity_poly.type
_entity_poly.pdbx_seq_one_letter_code
_entity_poly.pdbx_strand_id
1 'polypeptide(L)'
;MSSKVCNQIILVEEVLARLCQSTYPLEALQGRPLPQGVDPLRLEVYLSDEDFEKALEMKREEYETLPGWKQVNLKKAKGLF
;
A
#
# COMPACT_ATOMS: atom_id res chain seq x y z
N MET A 1 9.48 -2.81 46.33
CA MET A 1 9.17 -2.06 45.09
C MET A 1 10.23 -2.44 44.07
N SER A 2 9.90 -3.27 43.07
CA SER A 2 10.89 -3.72 42.07
C SER A 2 10.25 -3.69 40.68
N SER A 3 10.25 -2.51 40.07
CA SER A 3 9.91 -2.35 38.66
C SER A 3 11.07 -2.88 37.81
N LYS A 4 10.87 -4.09 37.26
CA LYS A 4 11.74 -4.66 36.22
C LYS A 4 11.63 -3.76 34.98
N VAL A 5 12.70 -3.03 34.68
CA VAL A 5 12.84 -2.33 33.40
C VAL A 5 13.16 -3.39 32.35
N CYS A 6 12.16 -3.79 31.57
CA CYS A 6 12.39 -4.60 30.38
C CYS A 6 12.89 -3.66 29.28
N ASN A 7 14.15 -3.82 28.87
CA ASN A 7 14.69 -3.17 27.67
C ASN A 7 13.87 -3.60 26.46
N GLN A 8 12.97 -2.72 25.99
CA GLN A 8 12.22 -2.92 24.75
C GLN A 8 13.16 -2.67 23.57
N ILE A 9 13.70 -3.74 23.00
CA ILE A 9 14.23 -3.71 21.64
C ILE A 9 13.00 -3.66 20.73
N ILE A 10 12.60 -2.46 20.31
CA ILE A 10 11.54 -2.31 19.32
C ILE A 10 12.18 -2.64 17.97
N LEU A 11 11.64 -3.64 17.27
CA LEU A 11 12.11 -4.04 15.95
C LEU A 11 11.96 -2.84 15.00
N VAL A 12 13.00 -2.57 14.22
CA VAL A 12 12.95 -1.53 13.17
C VAL A 12 11.74 -1.78 12.25
N GLU A 13 11.42 -3.06 12.02
CA GLU A 13 10.22 -3.53 11.31
C GLU A 13 8.90 -3.00 11.91
N GLU A 14 8.74 -2.99 13.24
CA GLU A 14 7.52 -2.52 13.91
C GLU A 14 7.42 -0.98 13.92
N VAL A 15 8.56 -0.28 13.99
CA VAL A 15 8.61 1.19 13.87
C VAL A 15 8.34 1.63 12.42
N LEU A 16 8.86 0.89 11.43
CA LEU A 16 8.56 1.08 10.00
C LEU A 16 7.07 0.85 9.71
N ALA A 17 6.49 -0.24 10.21
CA ALA A 17 5.05 -0.52 10.05
C ALA A 17 4.16 0.59 10.65
N ARG A 18 4.60 1.23 11.74
CA ARG A 18 3.85 2.31 12.41
C ARG A 18 4.07 3.71 11.83
N LEU A 19 5.19 3.98 11.17
CA LEU A 19 5.48 5.27 10.53
C LEU A 19 5.10 5.32 9.05
N CYS A 20 4.86 4.18 8.41
CA CYS A 20 4.58 4.04 6.97
C CYS A 20 3.11 3.71 6.63
N GLN A 21 2.11 4.10 7.43
CA GLN A 21 0.71 4.02 6.97
C GLN A 21 0.47 5.05 5.85
N SER A 22 0.85 4.63 4.65
CA SER A 22 0.65 5.31 3.36
C SER A 22 -0.47 4.62 2.57
N THR A 23 -1.30 3.81 3.25
CA THR A 23 -2.35 3.02 2.61
C THR A 23 -3.71 3.69 2.76
N TYR A 24 -4.42 3.81 1.65
CA TYR A 24 -5.76 4.36 1.54
C TYR A 24 -6.72 3.25 1.11
N PRO A 25 -7.99 3.31 1.54
CA PRO A 25 -8.99 2.37 1.06
C PRO A 25 -9.15 2.50 -0.46
N LEU A 26 -9.44 1.38 -1.13
CA LEU A 26 -9.54 1.31 -2.59
C LEU A 26 -10.49 2.38 -3.16
N GLU A 27 -11.61 2.60 -2.48
CA GLU A 27 -12.65 3.55 -2.87
C GLU A 27 -12.13 5.00 -2.85
N ALA A 28 -11.22 5.32 -1.92
CA ALA A 28 -10.62 6.66 -1.86
C ALA A 28 -9.66 6.92 -3.02
N LEU A 29 -8.97 5.89 -3.52
CA LEU A 29 -8.05 5.99 -4.66
C LEU A 29 -8.79 5.94 -6.01
N GLN A 30 -9.93 5.24 -6.08
CA GLN A 30 -10.82 5.26 -7.24
C GLN A 30 -11.65 6.55 -7.31
N GLY A 31 -11.91 7.18 -6.16
CA GLY A 31 -12.63 8.44 -6.06
C GLY A 31 -11.87 9.64 -6.64
N ARG A 32 -12.62 10.71 -6.93
CA ARG A 32 -12.07 12.04 -7.23
C ARG A 32 -12.78 13.07 -6.34
N PRO A 33 -12.06 14.04 -5.74
CA PRO A 33 -10.63 14.30 -5.88
C PRO A 33 -9.73 13.32 -5.13
N LEU A 34 -8.51 13.10 -5.61
CA LEU A 34 -7.52 12.26 -4.94
C LEU A 34 -7.02 12.92 -3.64
N PRO A 35 -6.69 12.14 -2.59
CA PRO A 35 -6.10 12.68 -1.37
C PRO A 35 -4.79 13.42 -1.61
N GLN A 36 -4.48 14.41 -0.76
CA GLN A 36 -3.26 15.21 -0.89
C GLN A 36 -2.01 14.34 -0.70
N GLY A 37 -1.07 14.41 -1.66
CA GLY A 37 0.17 13.63 -1.63
C GLY A 37 0.06 12.22 -2.22
N VAL A 38 -1.10 11.85 -2.77
CA VAL A 38 -1.27 10.63 -3.56
C VAL A 38 -0.84 10.89 -5.01
N ASP A 39 0.07 10.07 -5.51
CA ASP A 39 0.46 10.08 -6.93
C ASP A 39 -0.61 9.37 -7.79
N PRO A 40 -1.33 10.09 -8.68
CA PRO A 40 -2.35 9.50 -9.55
C PRO A 40 -1.79 8.41 -10.47
N LEU A 41 -0.50 8.42 -10.78
CA LEU A 41 0.12 7.43 -11.65
C LEU A 41 0.50 6.14 -10.92
N ARG A 42 0.51 6.16 -9.58
CA ARG A 42 0.99 5.06 -8.73
C ARG A 42 0.03 4.70 -7.61
N LEU A 43 -1.27 4.69 -7.88
CA LEU A 43 -2.30 4.39 -6.86
C LEU A 43 -2.10 3.03 -6.16
N GLU A 44 -1.53 2.05 -6.85
CA GLU A 44 -1.26 0.70 -6.34
C GLU A 44 -0.26 0.64 -5.16
N VAL A 45 0.61 1.64 -5.00
CA VAL A 45 1.57 1.69 -3.88
C VAL A 45 0.90 2.16 -2.59
N TYR A 46 -0.26 2.78 -2.72
CA TYR A 46 -1.06 3.31 -1.62
C TYR A 46 -2.17 2.34 -1.21
N LEU A 47 -2.18 1.10 -1.69
CA LEU A 47 -3.11 0.07 -1.24
C LEU A 47 -2.43 -0.81 -0.18
N SER A 48 -3.20 -1.25 0.81
CA SER A 48 -2.79 -2.38 1.65
C SER A 48 -2.63 -3.63 0.78
N ASP A 49 -1.90 -4.64 1.23
CA ASP A 49 -1.74 -5.87 0.42
C ASP A 49 -3.09 -6.57 0.18
N GLU A 50 -3.99 -6.54 1.17
CA GLU A 50 -5.35 -7.05 1.00
C GLU A 50 -6.15 -6.27 -0.04
N ASP A 51 -6.10 -4.94 -0.01
CA ASP A 51 -6.84 -4.11 -0.97
C ASP A 51 -6.21 -4.15 -2.36
N PHE A 52 -4.89 -4.31 -2.43
CA PHE A 52 -4.17 -4.56 -3.67
C PHE A 52 -4.64 -5.86 -4.30
N GLU A 53 -4.66 -6.95 -3.54
CA GLU A 53 -5.13 -8.25 -3.99
C GLU A 53 -6.62 -8.19 -4.39
N LYS A 54 -7.47 -7.47 -3.65
CA LYS A 54 -8.88 -7.27 -4.03
C LYS A 54 -9.03 -6.43 -5.30
N ALA A 55 -8.23 -5.38 -5.45
CA ALA A 55 -8.34 -4.45 -6.58
C ALA A 55 -7.81 -5.06 -7.87
N LEU A 56 -6.59 -5.62 -7.83
CA LEU A 56 -5.87 -6.13 -8.98
C LEU A 56 -6.04 -7.64 -9.18
N GLU A 57 -6.70 -8.33 -8.25
CA GLU A 57 -6.94 -9.79 -8.26
C GLU A 57 -5.63 -10.60 -8.37
N MET A 58 -4.54 -10.03 -7.86
CA MET A 58 -3.20 -10.64 -7.86
C MET A 58 -2.34 -10.10 -6.73
N LYS A 59 -1.28 -10.84 -6.39
CA LYS A 59 -0.33 -10.42 -5.36
C LYS A 59 0.58 -9.30 -5.84
N ARG A 60 1.02 -8.44 -4.91
CA ARG A 60 1.97 -7.35 -5.19
C ARG A 60 3.26 -7.86 -5.83
N GLU A 61 3.81 -8.94 -5.30
CA GLU A 61 5.01 -9.59 -5.85
C GLU A 61 4.83 -9.99 -7.32
N GLU A 62 3.68 -10.61 -7.65
CA GLU A 62 3.38 -11.04 -9.01
C GLU A 62 3.25 -9.83 -9.95
N TYR A 63 2.55 -8.77 -9.51
CA TYR A 63 2.40 -7.54 -10.26
C TYR A 63 3.74 -6.86 -10.56
N GLU A 64 4.66 -6.83 -9.60
CA GLU A 64 6.00 -6.25 -9.77
C GLU A 64 6.85 -6.99 -10.82
N THR A 65 6.61 -8.30 -11.02
CA THR A 65 7.27 -9.06 -12.09
C THR A 65 6.71 -8.77 -13.48
N LEU A 66 5.54 -8.14 -13.58
CA LEU A 66 4.91 -7.86 -14.88
C LEU A 66 5.63 -6.72 -15.61
N PRO A 67 5.71 -6.78 -16.96
CA PRO A 67 6.18 -5.64 -17.74
C PRO A 67 5.34 -4.39 -17.47
N GLY A 68 5.97 -3.20 -17.47
CA GLY A 68 5.29 -1.93 -17.13
C GLY A 68 4.03 -1.63 -17.96
N TRP A 69 3.98 -2.07 -19.23
CA TRP A 69 2.77 -1.92 -20.04
C TRP A 69 1.58 -2.73 -19.49
N LYS A 70 1.84 -3.90 -18.92
CA LYS A 70 0.81 -4.78 -18.33
C LYS A 70 0.36 -4.26 -16.97
N GLN A 71 1.29 -3.73 -16.17
CA GLN A 71 0.99 -3.02 -14.92
C GLN A 71 0.02 -1.85 -15.17
N VAL A 72 0.34 -0.98 -16.14
CA VAL A 72 -0.52 0.16 -16.50
C VAL A 72 -1.89 -0.30 -17.02
N ASN A 73 -1.95 -1.36 -17.83
CA ASN A 73 -3.21 -1.89 -18.33
C ASN A 73 -4.12 -2.41 -17.20
N LEU A 74 -3.56 -3.13 -16.22
CA LEU A 74 -4.31 -3.62 -15.06
C LEU A 74 -4.84 -2.45 -14.21
N LYS A 75 -4.01 -1.44 -13.95
CA LYS A 75 -4.45 -0.24 -13.23
C LYS A 75 -5.59 0.47 -13.93
N LYS A 76 -5.49 0.69 -15.24
CA LYS A 76 -6.57 1.28 -16.04
C LYS A 76 -7.85 0.46 -15.98
N ALA A 77 -7.75 -0.87 -16.08
CA ALA A 77 -8.90 -1.76 -15.98
C ALA A 77 -9.63 -1.67 -14.64
N LYS A 78 -8.91 -1.30 -13.57
CA LYS A 78 -9.43 -1.20 -12.20
C LYS A 78 -9.66 0.23 -11.71
N GLY A 79 -9.52 1.23 -12.60
CA GLY A 79 -9.71 2.65 -12.26
C GLY A 79 -8.61 3.24 -11.37
N LEU A 80 -7.44 2.59 -11.32
CA LEU A 80 -6.26 2.99 -10.56
C LEU A 80 -5.22 3.74 -11.43
N PHE A 81 -5.70 4.47 -12.45
CA PHE A 81 -4.90 5.31 -13.34
C PHE A 81 -5.52 6.72 -13.46
#